data_AF-A0A7Z9G536-F1
#
_entry.id   AF-A0A7Z9G536-F1
#
_cell.length_a   1.000
_cell.length_b   1.000
_cell.length_c   1.000
_cell.angle_alpha   90.00
_cell.angle_beta   90.00
_cell.angle_gamma   90.00
#
_symmetry.space_group_name_H-M   'P 1'
#
loop_
_entity.id
_entity.type
_entity.pdbx_description
1 polymer ?
#
loop_
_entity_poly.entity_id
_entity_poly.type
_entity_poly.pdbx_seq_one_letter_code
_entity_poly.pdbx_strand_id
1 'polypeptide(L)'
;MKDKTTTTTTTTTRVDVRKAFAEGLMTPEEERVIRMRHGIGERSETQLEQKAMPTDEVRAKLAMIEKMAMDTIMGRNEQPLVETANPRKDHIIGRLRRAKKSDR
;
A
#
# COMPACT_ATOMS: atom_id res chain seq x y z
N MET A 1 13.86 -45.12 -19.86
CA MET A 1 14.49 -43.82 -20.18
C MET A 1 13.79 -42.75 -19.34
N LYS A 2 14.52 -41.84 -18.70
CA LYS A 2 13.91 -40.71 -17.98
C LYS A 2 13.73 -39.58 -18.97
N ASP A 3 12.49 -39.18 -19.23
CA ASP A 3 12.20 -38.05 -20.10
C ASP A 3 12.72 -36.76 -19.45
N LYS A 4 13.63 -36.08 -20.16
CA LYS A 4 14.13 -34.76 -19.75
C LYS A 4 13.09 -33.73 -20.19
N THR A 5 12.34 -33.20 -19.24
CA THR A 5 11.46 -32.06 -19.46
C THR A 5 12.32 -30.80 -19.62
N THR A 6 12.38 -30.26 -20.83
CA THR A 6 13.05 -28.99 -21.10
C THR A 6 12.04 -27.87 -20.90
N THR A 7 12.22 -27.05 -19.86
CA THR A 7 11.39 -25.85 -19.64
C THR A 7 12.01 -24.68 -20.39
N THR A 8 11.30 -24.15 -21.38
CA THR A 8 11.69 -22.92 -22.08
C THR A 8 11.04 -21.73 -21.39
N THR A 9 11.84 -20.81 -20.87
CA THR A 9 11.35 -19.56 -20.29
C THR A 9 11.36 -18.47 -21.36
N THR A 10 10.17 -18.02 -21.76
CA THR A 10 10.02 -16.86 -22.66
C THR A 10 9.78 -15.61 -21.82
N THR A 11 10.69 -14.65 -21.89
CA THR A 11 10.54 -13.36 -21.22
C THR A 11 9.79 -12.40 -22.12
N THR A 12 8.56 -12.05 -21.76
CA THR A 12 7.77 -11.02 -22.46
C THR A 12 7.91 -9.70 -21.72
N THR A 13 8.47 -8.68 -22.37
CA THR A 13 8.64 -7.36 -21.74
C THR A 13 7.50 -6.41 -22.11
N ARG A 14 7.37 -5.33 -21.34
CA ARG A 14 6.42 -4.23 -21.63
C ARG A 14 6.63 -3.61 -23.01
N VAL A 15 7.88 -3.56 -23.49
CA VAL A 15 8.22 -2.97 -24.79
C VAL A 15 7.70 -3.86 -25.92
N ASP A 16 7.85 -5.17 -25.78
CA ASP A 16 7.42 -6.14 -26.80
C ASP A 16 5.91 -6.10 -26.99
N VAL A 17 5.15 -6.08 -25.88
CA VAL A 17 3.69 -5.97 -25.92
C VAL A 17 3.24 -4.66 -26.57
N ARG A 18 3.94 -3.55 -26.31
CA ARG A 18 3.61 -2.25 -26.93
C ARG A 18 3.89 -2.23 -28.43
N LYS A 19 5.02 -2.80 -28.87
CA LYS A 19 5.37 -2.89 -30.28
C LYS A 19 4.37 -3.75 -31.04
N ALA A 20 4.08 -4.94 -30.54
CA ALA A 20 3.14 -5.85 -31.17
C ALA A 20 1.72 -5.24 -31.30
N PHE A 21 1.28 -4.46 -30.30
CA PHE A 21 0.04 -3.70 -30.39
C PHE A 21 0.11 -2.57 -31.44
N ALA A 22 1.20 -1.80 -31.46
CA ALA A 22 1.38 -0.70 -32.42
C ALA A 22 1.49 -1.20 -33.87
N GLU A 23 2.03 -2.40 -34.07
CA GLU A 23 2.14 -3.09 -35.35
C GLU A 23 0.82 -3.77 -35.77
N GLY A 24 -0.22 -3.73 -34.93
CA GLY A 24 -1.53 -4.32 -35.22
C GLY A 24 -1.57 -5.85 -35.15
N LEU A 25 -0.56 -6.48 -34.53
CA LEU A 25 -0.45 -7.93 -34.39
C LEU A 25 -1.36 -8.50 -33.28
N MET A 26 -2.02 -7.62 -32.52
CA MET A 26 -2.92 -7.98 -31.43
C MET A 26 -4.04 -6.97 -31.30
N THR A 27 -5.21 -7.46 -30.95
CA THR A 27 -6.38 -6.64 -30.60
C THR A 27 -6.18 -5.99 -29.21
N PRO A 28 -6.95 -4.93 -28.88
CA PRO A 28 -6.91 -4.31 -27.55
C PRO A 28 -7.22 -5.29 -26.40
N GLU A 29 -8.07 -6.28 -26.63
CA GLU A 29 -8.42 -7.29 -25.63
C GLU A 29 -7.28 -8.28 -25.39
N GLU A 30 -6.60 -8.71 -26.46
CA GLU A 30 -5.43 -9.59 -26.38
C GLU A 30 -4.25 -8.90 -25.69
N GLU A 31 -4.00 -7.62 -26.00
CA GLU A 31 -3.00 -6.80 -25.30
C GLU A 31 -3.28 -6.79 -23.78
N ARG A 32 -4.55 -6.59 -23.41
CA ARG A 32 -4.97 -6.51 -22.00
C ARG A 32 -4.77 -7.83 -21.27
N VAL A 33 -5.14 -8.95 -21.90
CA VAL A 33 -4.95 -10.29 -21.31
C VAL A 33 -3.46 -10.58 -21.07
N ILE A 34 -2.60 -10.25 -22.04
CA ILE A 34 -1.14 -10.43 -21.90
C ILE A 34 -0.60 -9.56 -20.77
N ARG A 35 -1.02 -8.29 -20.70
CA ARG A 35 -0.62 -7.39 -19.61
C ARG A 35 -0.99 -7.92 -18.23
N MET A 36 -2.23 -8.39 -18.06
CA MET A 36 -2.68 -8.99 -16.81
C MET A 36 -1.88 -10.25 -16.45
N ARG A 37 -1.69 -11.16 -17.42
CA ARG A 37 -0.98 -12.43 -17.20
C ARG A 37 0.49 -12.24 -16.81
N HIS A 38 1.14 -11.21 -17.35
CA HIS A 38 2.56 -10.93 -17.10
C HIS A 38 2.79 -9.80 -16.07
N GLY A 39 1.75 -9.32 -15.39
CA GLY A 39 1.86 -8.23 -14.39
C GLY A 39 2.35 -6.90 -14.97
N ILE A 40 2.17 -6.68 -16.27
CA ILE A 40 2.56 -5.45 -16.95
C ILE A 40 1.47 -4.41 -16.72
N GLY A 41 1.75 -3.38 -15.93
CA GLY A 41 0.79 -2.29 -15.69
C GLY A 41 0.17 -1.68 -16.95
N GLU A 42 -1.04 -1.13 -16.81
CA GLU A 42 -1.76 -0.42 -17.88
C GLU A 42 -1.01 0.84 -18.34
N ARG A 43 -1.48 1.47 -19.42
CA ARG A 43 -0.84 2.70 -19.93
C ARG A 43 -1.06 3.82 -18.92
N SER A 44 -0.13 4.77 -18.87
CA SER A 44 -0.27 5.97 -18.05
C SER A 44 -1.50 6.81 -18.40
N GLU A 45 -2.01 6.63 -19.62
CA GLU A 45 -3.20 7.31 -20.16
C GLU A 45 -4.51 6.60 -19.81
N THR A 46 -4.43 5.36 -19.31
CA THR A 46 -5.62 4.61 -18.90
C THR A 46 -6.10 5.17 -17.57
N GLN A 47 -7.18 5.94 -17.61
CA GLN A 47 -7.83 6.41 -16.40
C GLN A 47 -8.47 5.21 -15.70
N LEU A 48 -8.15 5.05 -14.41
CA LEU A 48 -8.92 4.16 -13.55
C LEU A 48 -10.33 4.73 -13.48
N GLU A 49 -11.30 4.03 -14.07
CA GLU A 49 -12.70 4.32 -13.79
C GLU A 49 -12.92 4.10 -12.29
N GLN A 50 -13.04 5.19 -11.53
CA GLN A 50 -13.45 5.14 -10.14
C GLN A 50 -14.91 4.67 -10.11
N LYS A 51 -15.12 3.35 -10.08
CA LYS A 51 -16.44 2.72 -9.90
C LYS A 51 -17.05 2.95 -8.51
N ALA A 52 -16.45 3.79 -7.68
CA ALA A 52 -17.06 4.25 -6.45
C ALA A 52 -17.97 5.44 -6.77
N MET A 53 -19.15 5.19 -7.36
CA MET A 53 -20.26 6.09 -7.07
C MET A 53 -20.48 6.01 -5.55
N PRO A 54 -20.49 7.14 -4.81
CA PRO A 54 -20.73 7.11 -3.38
C PRO A 54 -22.17 6.68 -3.13
N THR A 55 -22.36 5.37 -2.97
CA THR A 55 -23.62 4.83 -2.47
C THR A 55 -23.82 5.35 -1.05
N ASP A 56 -25.07 5.43 -0.62
CA ASP A 56 -25.40 5.85 0.76
C ASP A 56 -24.70 4.98 1.80
N GLU A 57 -24.44 3.71 1.46
CA GLU A 57 -23.68 2.79 2.29
C GLU A 57 -22.20 3.19 2.43
N VAL A 58 -21.54 3.60 1.34
CA VAL A 58 -20.14 4.07 1.39
C VAL A 58 -20.05 5.37 2.18
N ARG A 59 -21.01 6.28 2.01
CA ARG A 59 -21.07 7.52 2.79
C ARG A 59 -21.29 7.25 4.27
N ALA A 60 -22.18 6.32 4.62
CA ALA A 60 -22.42 5.92 6.00
C ALA A 60 -21.16 5.30 6.64
N LYS A 61 -20.44 4.42 5.91
CA LYS A 61 -19.18 3.83 6.39
C LYS A 61 -18.09 4.88 6.59
N LEU A 62 -17.95 5.84 5.68
CA LEU A 62 -16.99 6.95 5.83
C LEU A 62 -17.33 7.82 7.05
N ALA A 63 -18.59 8.16 7.26
CA ALA A 63 -19.03 8.92 8.44
C ALA A 63 -18.77 8.18 9.77
N MET A 64 -18.93 6.85 9.79
CA MET A 64 -18.58 6.04 10.97
C MET A 64 -17.08 6.08 11.26
N ILE A 65 -16.24 5.96 10.22
CA ILE A 65 -14.77 6.02 10.36
C ILE A 65 -14.35 7.41 10.85
N GLU A 66 -14.92 8.48 10.31
CA GLU A 66 -14.66 9.86 10.74
C GLU A 66 -15.03 10.05 12.21
N LYS A 67 -16.18 9.54 12.65
CA LYS A 67 -16.59 9.60 14.06
C LYS A 67 -15.61 8.86 14.98
N MET A 68 -15.21 7.64 14.61
CA MET A 68 -14.24 6.86 15.40
C MET A 68 -12.88 7.56 15.51
N ALA A 69 -12.42 8.17 14.41
CA ALA A 69 -11.19 8.94 14.40
C ALA A 69 -11.29 10.19 15.30
N MET A 70 -12.42 10.91 15.24
CA MET A 70 -12.66 12.07 16.10
C MET A 70 -12.78 11.69 17.57
N ASP A 71 -13.45 10.59 17.91
CA ASP A 71 -13.52 10.09 19.29
C ASP A 71 -12.13 9.70 19.84
N THR A 72 -11.25 9.21 18.97
CA THR A 72 -9.85 8.88 19.31
C THR A 72 -8.99 10.14 19.50
N ILE A 73 -9.15 11.14 18.65
CA ILE A 73 -8.40 12.41 18.71
C ILE A 73 -8.89 13.30 19.87
N MET A 74 -10.21 13.33 20.11
CA MET A 74 -10.84 14.12 21.18
C MET A 74 -10.77 13.43 22.56
N GLY A 75 -10.04 12.33 22.69
CA GLY A 75 -9.69 11.76 24.00
C GLY A 75 -10.85 11.13 24.77
N ARG A 76 -11.91 10.66 24.09
CA ARG A 76 -13.02 9.95 24.77
C ARG A 76 -12.74 8.47 25.05
N ASN A 77 -11.57 7.97 24.65
CA ASN A 77 -11.05 6.70 25.13
C ASN A 77 -10.08 6.97 26.29
N GLU A 78 -10.61 6.96 27.51
CA GLU A 78 -9.85 6.79 28.76
C GLU A 78 -9.29 5.36 28.84
N GLN A 79 -8.57 4.92 27.81
CA GLN A 79 -7.66 3.80 28.01
C GLN A 79 -6.45 4.37 28.72
N PRO A 80 -6.09 3.91 29.93
CA PRO A 80 -4.81 4.30 30.49
C PRO A 80 -3.77 3.89 29.46
N LEU A 81 -3.04 4.88 28.93
CA LEU A 81 -1.81 4.62 28.19
C LEU A 81 -0.99 3.74 29.12
N VAL A 82 -0.93 2.45 28.81
CA VAL A 82 0.03 1.57 29.45
C VAL A 82 1.37 2.19 29.08
N GLU A 83 1.97 2.91 30.03
CA GLU A 83 3.34 3.37 29.97
C GLU A 83 4.18 2.11 29.87
N THR A 84 4.34 1.63 28.64
CA THR A 84 5.39 0.68 28.31
C THR A 84 6.68 1.40 28.66
N ALA A 85 7.30 0.97 29.76
CA ALA A 85 8.56 1.49 30.24
C ALA A 85 9.51 1.56 29.05
N ASN A 86 9.82 2.78 28.61
CA ASN A 86 10.73 3.00 27.49
C ASN A 86 12.11 3.21 28.11
N PRO A 87 12.96 2.17 28.15
CA PRO A 87 14.24 2.24 28.86
C PRO A 87 15.15 3.35 28.33
N ARG A 88 14.97 3.75 27.07
CA ARG A 88 15.70 4.86 26.46
C ARG A 88 15.23 6.21 26.99
N LYS A 89 13.92 6.42 27.18
CA LYS A 89 13.39 7.63 27.83
C LYS A 89 13.86 7.73 29.27
N ASP A 90 13.80 6.64 30.03
CA ASP A 90 14.21 6.63 31.44
C ASP A 90 15.70 6.92 31.61
N HIS A 91 16.53 6.38 30.70
CA HIS A 91 17.96 6.69 30.68
C HIS A 91 18.24 8.18 30.42
N ILE A 92 17.52 8.78 29.45
CA ILE A 92 17.66 10.20 29.11
C ILE A 92 17.19 11.09 30.26
N ILE A 93 16.02 10.80 30.84
CA ILE A 93 15.48 11.55 31.99
C ILE A 93 16.42 11.45 33.20
N GLY A 94 16.97 10.25 33.46
CA GLY A 94 17.96 10.05 34.51
C GLY A 94 19.23 10.87 34.31
N ARG A 95 19.73 10.98 33.07
CA ARG A 95 20.90 11.79 32.73
C ARG A 95 20.63 13.29 32.93
N LEU A 96 19.47 13.78 32.49
CA LEU A 96 19.08 15.19 32.65
C LEU A 96 18.90 15.58 34.11
N ARG A 97 18.29 14.72 34.93
CA ARG A 97 18.14 14.96 36.38
C ARG A 97 19.49 15.02 37.10
N ARG A 98 20.47 14.22 36.69
CA ARG A 98 21.83 14.25 37.26
C ARG A 98 22.59 15.52 36.86
N ALA A 99 22.51 15.92 35.60
CA ALA A 99 23.14 17.16 35.11
C ALA A 99 22.59 18.41 35.83
N LYS A 100 21.28 18.44 36.10
CA LYS A 100 20.65 19.56 36.81
C LYS A 100 20.98 19.61 38.32
N LYS A 101 21.45 18.50 38.90
CA LYS A 101 21.88 18.44 40.31
C LYS A 101 23.35 18.83 40.50
N SER A 102 24.19 18.78 39.46
CA SER A 102 25.60 19.18 39.55
C SER A 102 25.82 20.68 39.29
N ASP A 103 24.75 21.43 39.00
CA ASP A 103 24.77 22.86 38.68
C ASP A 103 24.14 23.71 39.82
N ARG A 104 24.07 23.12 41.02
CA ARG A 104 23.73 23.76 42.30
C ARG A 104 24.79 23.37 43.33
#